data_AF-A0A7V7D584-F1
#
_entry.id   AF-A0A7V7D584-F1
#
_cell.length_a   1.000
_cell.length_b   1.000
_cell.length_c   1.000
_cell.angle_alpha   90.00
_cell.angle_beta   90.00
_cell.angle_gamma   90.00
#
_symmetry.space_group_name_H-M   'P 1'
#
loop_
_entity.id
_entity.type
_entity.pdbx_description
1 polymer ?
#
loop_
_entity_poly.entity_id
_entity_poly.type
_entity_poly.pdbx_seq_one_letter_code
_entity_poly.pdbx_strand_id
1 'polypeptide(L)' 'MTSAKKVDFNFLLTTLGLTKGNLATHINKLETADFIEVKKEFRGKMPHTSYRITRTGRRQFQKYWENMKELAPE' A
#
# COMPACT_ATOMS: atom_id res chain seq x y z
N MET A 1 16.04 -5.72 -4.44
CA MET A 1 14.65 -5.44 -4.03
C MET A 1 14.55 -3.97 -3.65
N THR A 2 13.78 -3.18 -4.39
CA THR A 2 13.77 -1.72 -4.29
C THR A 2 13.31 -1.28 -2.90
N SER A 3 14.22 -0.66 -2.15
CA SER A 3 14.00 -0.06 -0.82
C SER A 3 13.16 1.22 -0.93
N ALA A 4 11.99 1.15 -1.55
CA ALA A 4 11.09 2.30 -1.62
C ALA A 4 10.47 2.50 -0.23
N LYS A 5 11.10 3.37 0.57
CA LYS A 5 10.65 3.70 1.94
C LYS A 5 9.25 4.33 1.95
N LYS A 6 8.83 4.96 0.85
CA LYS A 6 7.51 5.57 0.61
C LYS A 6 7.25 5.59 -0.90
N VAL A 7 5.99 5.42 -1.30
CA VAL A 7 5.55 5.48 -2.71
C VAL A 7 4.40 6.46 -2.86
N ASP A 8 4.22 7.05 -4.04
CA ASP A 8 3.10 7.96 -4.29
C ASP A 8 1.90 7.25 -4.94
N PHE A 9 0.78 7.97 -5.03
CA PHE A 9 -0.48 7.43 -5.56
C PHE A 9 -0.36 6.98 -7.02
N ASN A 10 0.32 7.75 -7.86
CA ASN A 10 0.43 7.44 -9.28
C ASN A 10 1.30 6.21 -9.49
N PHE A 11 2.37 6.04 -8.72
CA PHE A 11 3.19 4.83 -8.72
C PHE A 11 2.36 3.59 -8.40
N LEU A 12 1.51 3.63 -7.38
CA LEU A 12 0.63 2.51 -7.03
C LEU A 12 -0.42 2.24 -8.12
N LEU A 13 -0.98 3.30 -8.71
CA LEU A 13 -1.98 3.19 -9.77
C LEU A 13 -1.41 2.46 -11.00
N THR A 14 -0.22 2.86 -11.45
CA THR A 14 0.44 2.28 -12.62
C THR A 14 0.96 0.87 -12.35
N THR A 15 1.58 0.66 -11.18
CA THR A 15 2.19 -0.64 -10.83
C THR A 15 1.14 -1.73 -10.62
N LEU A 16 -0.01 -1.39 -10.04
CA LEU A 16 -1.07 -2.35 -9.74
C LEU A 16 -2.12 -2.45 -10.86
N GLY A 17 -2.06 -1.61 -11.90
CA GLY A 17 -3.03 -1.59 -12.99
C GLY A 17 -4.47 -1.29 -12.53
N LEU A 18 -4.63 -0.57 -11.41
CA LEU A 18 -5.93 -0.31 -10.81
C LEU A 18 -6.54 1.00 -11.34
N THR A 19 -7.85 1.12 -11.23
CA THR A 19 -8.53 2.42 -11.37
C THR A 19 -8.33 3.25 -10.11
N LYS A 20 -8.48 4.58 -10.22
CA LYS A 20 -8.33 5.50 -9.08
C LYS A 20 -9.31 5.17 -7.94
N GLY A 21 -10.54 4.81 -8.29
CA GLY A 21 -11.58 4.44 -7.33
C GLY A 21 -11.20 3.18 -6.55
N ASN A 22 -10.80 2.12 -7.25
CA ASN A 22 -10.40 0.87 -6.60
C ASN A 22 -9.21 1.09 -5.67
N LEU A 23 -8.18 1.81 -6.14
CA LEU A 23 -7.01 2.11 -5.32
C LEU A 23 -7.38 2.91 -4.07
N ALA A 24 -8.24 3.94 -4.19
CA ALA A 24 -8.70 4.71 -3.04
C ALA A 24 -9.48 3.86 -2.02
N THR A 25 -10.36 2.98 -2.49
CA THR A 25 -11.09 2.06 -1.60
C THR A 25 -10.15 1.10 -0.87
N HIS A 26 -9.15 0.53 -1.55
CA HIS A 26 -8.16 -0.34 -0.91
C HIS A 26 -7.29 0.41 0.09
N ILE A 27 -6.82 1.61 -0.26
CA ILE A 27 -6.01 2.45 0.62
C ILE A 27 -6.78 2.79 1.91
N ASN A 28 -8.05 3.20 1.81
CA ASN A 28 -8.86 3.51 3.01
C ASN A 28 -9.01 2.30 3.94
N LYS A 29 -9.24 1.10 3.38
CA LYS A 29 -9.34 -0.14 4.18
C LYS A 29 -8.02 -0.48 4.86
N LEU A 30 -6.90 -0.40 4.12
CA LEU A 30 -5.58 -0.69 4.65
C LEU A 30 -5.12 0.34 5.69
N GLU A 31 -5.47 1.62 5.52
CA GLU A 31 -5.19 2.69 6.47
C GLU A 31 -5.99 2.48 7.77
N THR A 32 -7.29 2.18 7.64
CA THR A 32 -8.18 1.92 8.79
C THR A 32 -7.71 0.71 9.61
N ALA A 33 -7.10 -0.28 8.95
CA ALA A 33 -6.51 -1.45 9.59
C ALA A 33 -5.09 -1.21 10.16
N ASP A 34 -4.55 0.00 10.08
CA ASP A 34 -3.15 0.33 10.43
C ASP A 34 -2.12 -0.47 9.62
N PHE A 35 -2.45 -0.93 8.41
CA PHE A 35 -1.50 -1.67 7.57
C PHE A 35 -0.62 -0.75 6.74
N ILE A 36 -1.13 0.44 6.41
CA ILE A 36 -0.38 1.49 5.73
C ILE A 36 -0.54 2.82 6.47
N GLU A 37 0.50 3.63 6.37
CA GLU A 37 0.55 5.03 6.78
C GLU A 37 0.33 5.90 5.54
N VAL A 38 -0.66 6.80 5.59
CA VAL A 38 -0.93 7.78 4.54
C VAL A 38 -0.44 9.15 4.99
N LYS A 39 0.48 9.74 4.23
CA LYS A 39 0.97 11.10 4.49
C LYS A 39 0.57 12.02 3.35
N LYS A 40 -0.29 12.99 3.67
CA LYS A 40 -0.68 14.09 2.79
C LYS A 40 0.19 15.30 3.09
N GLU A 41 0.89 15.81 2.09
CA GLU A 41 1.74 17.00 2.18
C GLU A 41 1.52 17.88 0.95
N PHE A 42 1.85 19.17 1.05
CA PHE A 42 1.91 20.04 -0.11
C PHE A 42 3.35 20.12 -0.60
N ARG A 43 3.58 19.81 -1.87
CA ARG A 43 4.86 20.09 -2.55
C ARG A 43 4.66 21.31 -3.43
N GLY A 44 5.03 22.48 -2.90
CA GLY A 44 4.70 23.76 -3.49
C GLY A 44 3.18 24.00 -3.44
N LYS A 45 2.55 24.21 -4.60
CA LYS A 45 1.10 24.44 -4.72
C LYS A 45 0.28 23.16 -4.94
N MET A 46 0.93 22.00 -5.10
CA MET A 46 0.25 20.74 -5.40
C MET A 46 0.16 19.83 -4.18
N PRO A 47 -1.03 19.26 -3.88
CA PRO A 47 -1.16 18.21 -2.88
C PRO A 47 -0.46 16.94 -3.37
N HIS A 48 0.32 16.33 -2.50
CA HIS A 48 1.06 15.10 -2.73
C HIS A 48 0.75 14.12 -1.60
N THR A 49 0.34 12.91 -1.98
CA THR A 49 0.07 11.84 -1.03
C THR A 49 1.10 10.74 -1.21
N SER A 50 1.74 10.37 -0.11
CA SER A 50 2.68 9.26 -0.04
C SER A 50 2.19 8.19 0.91
N TYR A 51 2.55 6.95 0.61
CA TYR A 51 2.10 5.74 1.28
C TYR A 51 3.31 4.95 1.76
N ARG A 52 3.18 4.37 2.95
CA ARG A 52 4.19 3.46 3.51
C ARG A 52 3.53 2.30 4.22
N ILE A 53 4.06 1.09 4.06
CA ILE A 53 3.63 -0.05 4.87
C ILE A 53 4.09 0.13 6.33
N THR A 54 3.19 -0.08 7.28
CA THR A 54 3.50 0.00 8.72
C THR A 54 4.19 -1.28 9.19
N ARG A 55 4.63 -1.31 10.45
CA ARG A 55 5.12 -2.55 11.07
C ARG A 55 4.00 -3.59 11.19
N THR A 56 2.79 -3.16 11.55
CA THR A 56 1.59 -4.01 11.64
C THR A 56 1.26 -4.61 10.29
N GLY A 57 1.19 -3.78 9.24
CA GLY A 57 0.93 -4.21 7.87
C GLY A 57 1.96 -5.20 7.34
N ARG A 58 3.25 -5.00 7.63
CA ARG A 58 4.30 -5.96 7.26
C ARG A 58 4.08 -7.34 7.88
N ARG A 59 3.74 -7.41 9.17
CA ARG A 59 3.48 -8.67 9.87
C ARG A 59 2.24 -9.38 9.31
N GLN A 60 1.16 -8.63 9.09
CA GLN A 60 -0.08 -9.21 8.54
C GLN A 60 0.09 -9.65 7.10
N PHE A 61 0.83 -8.90 6.28
CA PHE A 61 1.15 -9.31 4.91
C PHE A 61 2.00 -10.59 4.89
N GLN A 62 3.01 -10.70 5.75
CA GLN A 62 3.81 -11.91 5.88
C GLN A 62 2.95 -13.11 6.25
N LYS A 63 2.08 -12.97 7.27
CA LYS A 63 1.17 -14.02 7.69
C LYS A 63 0.21 -14.44 6.56
N TYR A 64 -0.35 -13.47 5.85
CA TYR A 64 -1.20 -13.74 4.68
C TYR A 64 -0.46 -14.55 3.61
N TRP A 65 0.79 -14.18 3.33
CA TRP A 65 1.62 -14.87 2.35
C TRP A 65 1.99 -16.31 2.77
N GLU A 66 2.31 -16.50 4.05
CA GLU A 66 2.55 -17.83 4.63
C GLU A 66 1.32 -18.72 4.48
N ASN A 67 0.13 -18.21 4.83
CA ASN A 67 -1.12 -18.93 4.66
C ASN A 67 -1.44 -19.24 3.18
N MET A 68 -1.14 -18.32 2.26
CA MET A 68 -1.36 -18.58 0.83
C MET A 68 -0.47 -19.69 0.29
N LYS A 69 0.79 -19.77 0.73
CA LYS A 69 1.71 -20.83 0.33
C LYS A 69 1.25 -22.20 0.79
N GLU A 70 0.64 -22.28 1.96
CA GLU A 70 0.08 -23.53 2.49
C GLU A 70 -1.11 -24.04 1.65
N LEU A 71 -1.77 -23.14 0.91
CA LEU A 71 -2.95 -23.44 0.08
C LEU A 71 -2.64 -23.58 -1.41
N ALA A 72 -1.44 -23.24 -1.86
CA ALA A 72 -1.04 -23.34 -3.27
C ALA A 72 -0.32 -24.69 -3.50
N PRO A 73 -0.83 -25.59 -4.36
CA PRO A 73 -0.06 -26.76 -4.79
C PRO A 73 1.15 -26.29 -5.61
N GLU A 74 2.29 -26.97 -5.44
CA GLU A 74 3.55 -26.69 -6.15
C GLU A 74 3.41 -26.73 -7.68
#